data_AF-A0A7C5FPX1-F1
#
_entry.id   AF-A0A7C5FPX1-F1
#
_cell.length_a   1.000
_cell.length_b   1.000
_cell.length_c   1.000
_cell.angle_alpha   90.00
_cell.angle_beta   90.00
_cell.angle_gamma   90.00
#
_symmetry.space_group_name_H-M   'P 1'
#
loop_
_entity.id
_entity.type
_entity.pdbx_description
1 polymer ?
#
loop_
_entity_poly.entity_id
_entity_poly.type
_entity_poly.pdbx_seq_one_letter_code
_entity_poly.pdbx_strand_id
1 'polypeptide(L)'
;MKTLLMAITLIAAVASCSAAETVATTVAAEYPYICSGALRDAVLADLADGTVAQCEGITVTQKDLEALIDTSPASTLEEVRKFPIYALEQYLTKRLILIEANEWAKAKGEKDSTDDQLVQKYLDSKTPKFEVSDKEAEEFYNEHVGMSAFGGLPYEQIKGAVAYVVREQRISDARDQLTGSAGKRHKIVVSASWMRAEHERWAKNPVEQARLSGKPTYVNFGVNGCCDHMNPVTQALQLEYGDKLNVVFVHVGEQAILGELYGINTIPIQLLFDKNGKLLVRHVGNLTKEQVLAKFAEGGVDLSKGNKND
;
A
#
# COMPACT_ATOMS: atom_id res chain seq x y z
N MET A 1 78.56 26.71 25.76
CA MET A 1 77.98 25.96 24.63
C MET A 1 76.52 25.68 24.95
N LYS A 2 75.64 26.01 24.01
CA LYS A 2 74.17 25.98 24.14
C LYS A 2 73.68 24.55 24.36
N THR A 3 72.82 24.33 25.35
CA THR A 3 72.04 23.08 25.46
C THR A 3 70.56 23.44 25.60
N LEU A 4 69.80 22.75 24.76
CA LEU A 4 68.47 23.00 24.25
C LEU A 4 67.40 22.75 25.32
N LEU A 5 66.50 23.70 25.57
CA LEU A 5 65.26 23.48 26.33
C LEU A 5 64.24 22.85 25.38
N MET A 6 63.91 21.57 25.58
CA MET A 6 62.87 20.88 24.83
C MET A 6 61.53 21.08 25.54
N ALA A 7 60.70 21.98 25.02
CA ALA A 7 59.34 22.19 25.48
C ALA A 7 58.46 21.02 25.02
N ILE A 8 57.91 20.25 25.96
CA ILE A 8 56.92 19.21 25.69
C ILE A 8 55.55 19.90 25.72
N THR A 9 54.99 20.15 24.55
CA THR A 9 53.63 20.67 24.39
C THR A 9 52.64 19.50 24.50
N LEU A 10 51.90 19.45 25.61
CA LEU A 10 50.83 18.48 25.82
C LEU A 10 49.61 18.89 24.97
N ILE A 11 49.39 18.21 23.85
CA ILE A 11 48.18 18.41 23.02
C ILE A 11 47.06 17.58 23.66
N ALA A 12 46.12 18.24 24.33
CA ALA A 12 44.87 17.62 24.77
C ALA A 12 44.01 17.33 23.53
N ALA A 13 43.85 16.05 23.18
CA ALA A 13 42.92 15.63 22.15
C ALA A 13 41.49 15.80 22.67
N VAL A 14 40.80 16.82 22.17
CA VAL A 14 39.35 16.97 22.37
C VAL A 14 38.68 15.93 21.50
N ALA A 15 38.23 14.83 22.11
CA ALA A 15 37.39 13.84 21.44
C ALA A 15 36.01 14.45 21.20
N SER A 16 35.81 15.05 20.02
CA SER A 16 34.49 15.42 19.53
C SER A 16 33.72 14.14 19.24
N CYS A 17 32.87 13.74 20.19
CA CYS A 17 31.88 12.69 19.98
C CYS A 17 30.82 13.25 19.02
N SER A 18 30.95 13.03 17.71
CA SER A 18 29.83 13.24 16.81
C SER A 18 28.80 12.17 17.14
N ALA A 19 27.70 12.56 17.78
CA ALA A 19 26.50 11.72 17.78
C ALA A 19 26.17 11.47 16.31
N ALA A 20 26.33 10.22 15.86
CA ALA A 20 25.84 9.82 14.55
C ALA A 20 24.34 10.14 14.57
N GLU A 21 23.90 11.05 13.71
CA GLU A 21 22.47 11.24 13.46
C GLU A 21 21.93 9.88 13.03
N THR A 22 21.19 9.23 13.94
CA THR A 22 20.43 8.03 13.60
C THR A 22 19.46 8.45 12.52
N VAL A 23 19.72 8.01 11.29
CA VAL A 23 18.81 8.23 10.16
C VAL A 23 17.47 7.64 10.55
N ALA A 24 16.49 8.51 10.75
CA ALA A 24 15.12 8.14 11.06
C ALA A 24 14.63 7.12 10.02
N THR A 25 14.33 5.89 10.47
CA THR A 25 13.84 4.83 9.59
C THR A 25 12.34 4.98 9.42
N THR A 26 11.86 4.95 8.17
CA THR A 26 10.42 5.02 7.89
C THR A 26 9.77 3.63 7.97
N VAL A 27 8.45 3.59 8.17
CA VAL A 27 7.68 2.33 8.16
C VAL A 27 7.93 1.55 6.87
N ALA A 28 7.90 2.20 5.69
CA ALA A 28 8.12 1.49 4.42
C ALA A 28 9.56 1.02 4.22
N ALA A 29 10.55 1.64 4.88
CA ALA A 29 11.94 1.17 4.82
C ALA A 29 12.13 -0.11 5.65
N GLU A 30 11.50 -0.20 6.82
CA GLU A 30 11.60 -1.36 7.72
C GLU A 30 10.61 -2.48 7.35
N TYR A 31 9.38 -2.10 7.00
CA TYR A 31 8.23 -3.00 6.79
C TYR A 31 7.50 -2.65 5.47
N PRO A 32 8.12 -2.95 4.30
CA PRO A 32 7.72 -2.38 3.00
C PRO A 32 6.30 -2.69 2.52
N TYR A 33 5.66 -3.74 3.05
CA TYR A 33 4.36 -4.24 2.59
C TYR A 33 3.23 -4.09 3.60
N ILE A 34 3.49 -3.57 4.81
CA ILE A 34 2.47 -3.53 5.88
C ILE A 34 1.39 -2.47 5.66
N CYS A 35 1.70 -1.43 4.88
CA CYS A 35 0.77 -0.35 4.56
C CYS A 35 1.04 0.23 3.16
N SER A 36 -0.02 0.70 2.51
CA SER A 36 0.02 1.31 1.18
C SER A 36 -0.24 2.82 1.19
N GLY A 37 -0.72 3.40 2.31
CA GLY A 37 -1.11 4.81 2.41
C GLY A 37 -0.14 5.70 3.19
N ALA A 38 -0.71 6.65 3.94
CA ALA A 38 0.04 7.72 4.60
C ALA A 38 1.08 7.23 5.62
N LEU A 39 0.91 6.04 6.21
CA LEU A 39 1.86 5.54 7.20
C LEU A 39 3.18 5.06 6.57
N ARG A 40 3.24 4.84 5.26
CA ARG A 40 4.48 4.41 4.57
C ARG A 40 5.66 5.33 4.85
N ASP A 41 5.39 6.63 4.86
CA ASP A 41 6.40 7.69 5.03
C ASP A 41 6.52 8.13 6.51
N ALA A 42 5.78 7.50 7.43
CA ALA A 42 5.89 7.78 8.85
C ALA A 42 7.24 7.32 9.41
N VAL A 43 7.79 8.11 10.33
CA VAL A 43 9.06 7.81 11.01
C VAL A 43 8.81 6.91 12.22
N LEU A 44 9.64 5.89 12.38
CA LEU A 44 9.67 5.06 13.58
C LEU A 44 10.49 5.75 14.68
N ALA A 45 9.90 5.86 15.88
CA ALA A 45 10.59 6.38 17.06
C ALA A 45 10.09 5.72 18.34
N ASP A 46 10.87 5.86 19.42
CA ASP A 46 10.39 5.53 20.76
C ASP A 46 9.42 6.62 21.22
N LEU A 47 8.17 6.23 21.50
CA LEU A 47 7.13 7.10 22.04
C LEU A 47 6.79 6.67 23.47
N ALA A 48 6.15 7.57 24.23
CA ALA A 48 5.70 7.26 25.58
C ALA A 48 4.77 6.03 25.59
N ASP A 49 4.84 5.22 26.64
CA ASP A 49 4.04 4.01 26.79
C ASP A 49 2.55 4.27 26.54
N GLY A 50 1.93 3.42 25.73
CA GLY A 50 0.54 3.55 25.32
C GLY A 50 0.30 4.56 24.18
N THR A 51 1.31 5.27 23.70
CA THR A 51 1.22 6.11 22.49
C THR A 51 1.51 5.28 21.24
N VAL A 52 0.61 5.34 20.27
CA VAL A 52 0.72 4.62 18.99
C VAL A 52 1.33 5.52 17.92
N ALA A 53 0.81 6.73 17.76
CA ALA A 53 1.28 7.67 16.74
C ALA A 53 1.11 9.13 17.18
N GLN A 54 1.92 10.02 16.59
CA GLN A 54 1.84 11.46 16.75
C GLN A 54 1.99 12.16 15.40
N CYS A 55 1.20 13.20 15.16
CA CYS A 55 1.33 14.06 13.99
C CYS A 55 0.64 15.42 14.23
N GLU A 56 1.36 16.53 14.09
CA GLU A 56 0.75 17.89 14.05
C GLU A 56 -0.22 18.19 15.22
N GLY A 57 0.19 17.85 16.44
CA GLY A 57 -0.63 18.04 17.64
C GLY A 57 -1.70 16.95 17.87
N ILE A 58 -1.85 16.01 16.94
CA ILE A 58 -2.62 14.78 17.13
C ILE A 58 -1.73 13.78 17.88
N THR A 59 -2.27 13.18 18.93
CA THR A 59 -1.71 12.01 19.60
C THR A 59 -2.76 10.91 19.56
N VAL A 60 -2.39 9.74 19.06
CA VAL A 60 -3.23 8.54 19.05
C VAL A 60 -2.67 7.60 20.10
N THR A 61 -3.45 7.33 21.14
CA THR A 61 -3.11 6.30 22.14
C THR A 61 -3.64 4.94 21.72
N GLN A 62 -3.16 3.88 22.38
CA GLN A 62 -3.69 2.52 22.20
C GLN A 62 -5.20 2.47 22.49
N LYS A 63 -5.67 3.23 23.49
CA LYS A 63 -7.09 3.34 23.82
C LYS A 63 -7.89 4.04 22.73
N ASP A 64 -7.34 5.09 22.14
CA ASP A 64 -7.99 5.79 21.02
C ASP A 64 -8.10 4.87 19.80
N LEU A 65 -7.04 4.10 19.52
CA LEU A 65 -7.05 3.11 18.44
C LEU A 65 -8.09 2.01 18.67
N GLU A 66 -8.19 1.47 19.89
CA GLU A 66 -9.23 0.49 20.24
C GLU A 66 -10.64 1.05 20.04
N ALA A 67 -10.87 2.30 20.46
CA ALA A 67 -12.14 2.97 20.24
C ALA A 67 -12.44 3.15 18.75
N LEU A 68 -11.45 3.50 17.93
CA LEU A 68 -11.60 3.60 16.47
C LEU A 68 -11.97 2.24 15.86
N ILE A 69 -11.30 1.17 16.27
CA ILE A 69 -11.59 -0.20 15.80
C ILE A 69 -13.04 -0.56 16.10
N ASP A 70 -13.53 -0.27 17.31
CA ASP A 70 -14.90 -0.58 17.72
C ASP A 70 -15.98 0.24 16.98
N THR A 71 -15.61 1.32 16.28
CA THR A 71 -16.53 2.03 15.36
C THR A 71 -16.63 1.41 13.97
N SER A 72 -15.82 0.39 13.67
CA SER A 72 -15.83 -0.27 12.36
C SER A 72 -17.14 -1.03 12.14
N PRO A 73 -17.64 -1.13 10.89
CA PRO A 73 -18.79 -1.95 10.56
C PRO A 73 -18.64 -3.40 11.04
N ALA A 74 -19.74 -4.02 11.47
CA ALA A 74 -19.73 -5.41 11.94
C ALA A 74 -19.17 -6.40 10.90
N SER A 75 -19.34 -6.09 9.61
CA SER A 75 -18.82 -6.90 8.50
C SER A 75 -17.30 -6.88 8.36
N THR A 76 -16.61 -5.87 8.88
CA THR A 76 -15.14 -5.73 8.79
C THR A 76 -14.43 -5.73 10.13
N LEU A 77 -15.18 -5.66 11.25
CA LEU A 77 -14.63 -5.53 12.60
C LEU A 77 -13.59 -6.60 12.96
N GLU A 78 -13.83 -7.85 12.57
CA GLU A 78 -12.87 -8.94 12.84
C GLU A 78 -11.55 -8.74 12.11
N GLU A 79 -11.61 -8.37 10.83
CA GLU A 79 -10.41 -8.09 10.04
C GLU A 79 -9.66 -6.84 10.55
N VAL A 80 -10.38 -5.79 10.93
CA VAL A 80 -9.77 -4.58 11.50
C VAL A 80 -9.11 -4.90 12.85
N ARG A 81 -9.69 -5.77 13.67
CA ARG A 81 -9.04 -6.26 14.91
C ARG A 81 -7.81 -7.11 14.64
N LYS A 82 -7.78 -7.82 13.51
CA LYS A 82 -6.61 -8.58 13.05
C LYS A 82 -5.50 -7.67 12.54
N PHE A 83 -5.85 -6.55 11.91
CA PHE A 83 -4.92 -5.55 11.38
C PHE A 83 -5.22 -4.12 11.88
N PRO A 84 -4.96 -3.81 13.17
CA PRO A 84 -5.16 -2.47 13.74
C PRO A 84 -4.52 -1.32 12.97
N ILE A 85 -3.43 -1.56 12.25
CA ILE A 85 -2.78 -0.55 11.39
C ILE A 85 -3.72 0.06 10.36
N TYR A 86 -4.70 -0.71 9.88
CA TYR A 86 -5.72 -0.21 8.96
C TYR A 86 -6.50 0.94 9.61
N ALA A 87 -7.02 0.75 10.83
CA ALA A 87 -7.79 1.78 11.52
C ALA A 87 -6.95 3.03 11.80
N LEU A 88 -5.68 2.84 12.17
CA LEU A 88 -4.73 3.94 12.38
C LEU A 88 -4.49 4.73 11.08
N GLU A 89 -4.23 4.04 9.96
CA GLU A 89 -3.97 4.67 8.67
C GLU A 89 -5.20 5.43 8.15
N GLN A 90 -6.39 4.85 8.25
CA GLN A 90 -7.64 5.51 7.85
C GLN A 90 -7.90 6.76 8.68
N TYR A 91 -7.75 6.66 10.01
CA TYR A 91 -7.94 7.79 10.90
C TYR A 91 -6.96 8.91 10.59
N LEU A 92 -5.66 8.63 10.56
CA LEU A 92 -4.65 9.65 10.31
C LEU A 92 -4.81 10.26 8.92
N THR A 93 -5.02 9.45 7.88
CA THR A 93 -5.25 9.97 6.52
C THR A 93 -6.43 10.95 6.49
N LYS A 94 -7.58 10.60 7.08
CA LYS A 94 -8.73 11.52 7.15
C LYS A 94 -8.38 12.82 7.88
N ARG A 95 -7.66 12.74 9.00
CA ARG A 95 -7.27 13.93 9.80
C ARG A 95 -6.30 14.84 9.04
N LEU A 96 -5.31 14.25 8.36
CA LEU A 96 -4.32 15.01 7.59
C LEU A 96 -4.96 15.72 6.40
N ILE A 97 -5.81 15.02 5.65
CA ILE A 97 -6.52 15.63 4.52
C ILE A 97 -7.47 16.75 4.98
N LEU A 98 -8.09 16.61 6.15
CA LEU A 98 -8.88 17.69 6.73
C LEU A 98 -8.02 18.90 7.12
N ILE A 99 -6.80 18.69 7.63
CA ILE A 99 -5.86 19.79 7.90
C ILE A 99 -5.55 20.54 6.60
N GLU A 100 -5.15 19.82 5.55
CA GLU A 100 -4.85 20.42 4.23
C GLU A 100 -6.06 21.15 3.64
N ALA A 101 -7.25 20.56 3.74
CA ALA A 101 -8.49 21.15 3.24
C ALA A 101 -8.85 22.44 3.99
N ASN A 102 -8.64 22.49 5.31
CA ASN A 102 -8.83 23.70 6.10
C ASN A 102 -7.85 24.82 5.74
N GLU A 103 -6.59 24.50 5.50
CA GLU A 103 -5.60 25.49 5.05
C GLU A 103 -5.93 26.03 3.66
N TRP A 104 -6.31 25.13 2.74
CA TRP A 104 -6.78 25.49 1.41
C TRP A 104 -8.02 26.39 1.46
N ALA A 105 -9.00 26.07 2.31
CA ALA A 105 -10.22 26.88 2.48
C ALA A 105 -9.90 28.29 2.93
N LYS A 106 -9.06 28.42 3.97
CA LYS A 106 -8.60 29.70 4.49
C LYS A 106 -7.91 30.53 3.41
N ALA A 107 -7.06 29.90 2.60
CA ALA A 107 -6.35 30.57 1.51
C ALA A 107 -7.28 31.00 0.35
N LYS A 108 -8.37 30.27 0.11
CA LYS A 108 -9.35 30.57 -0.95
C LYS A 108 -10.52 31.44 -0.50
N GLY A 109 -10.64 31.71 0.80
CA GLY A 109 -11.81 32.40 1.35
C GLY A 109 -13.09 31.57 1.25
N GLU A 110 -12.97 30.24 1.16
CA GLU A 110 -14.12 29.32 1.23
C GLU A 110 -14.74 29.41 2.63
N LYS A 111 -16.07 29.47 2.67
CA LYS A 111 -16.85 29.56 3.92
C LYS A 111 -17.83 28.40 4.01
N ASP A 112 -18.21 28.09 5.25
CA ASP A 112 -19.36 27.27 5.63
C ASP A 112 -19.53 25.98 4.81
N SER A 113 -18.77 24.96 5.19
CA SER A 113 -18.92 23.59 4.68
C SER A 113 -18.67 22.62 5.84
N THR A 114 -19.38 21.50 5.86
CA THR A 114 -19.04 20.39 6.76
C THR A 114 -17.64 19.84 6.41
N ASP A 115 -16.98 19.16 7.35
CA ASP A 115 -15.64 18.58 7.13
C ASP A 115 -15.59 17.72 5.86
N ASP A 116 -16.57 16.86 5.63
CA ASP A 116 -16.60 15.98 4.45
C ASP A 116 -16.80 16.78 3.15
N GLN A 117 -17.66 17.80 3.14
CA GLN A 117 -17.82 18.68 1.98
C GLN A 117 -16.55 19.48 1.69
N LEU A 118 -15.86 19.91 2.73
CA LEU A 118 -14.63 20.68 2.60
C LEU A 118 -13.50 19.80 2.04
N VAL A 119 -13.36 18.58 2.56
CA VAL A 119 -12.42 17.59 2.03
C VAL A 119 -12.72 17.29 0.55
N GLN A 120 -13.98 17.09 0.19
CA GLN A 120 -14.35 16.83 -1.21
C GLN A 120 -13.95 18.01 -2.12
N LYS A 121 -14.29 19.24 -1.75
CA LYS A 121 -13.90 20.44 -2.51
C LYS A 121 -12.38 20.57 -2.64
N TYR A 122 -11.66 20.28 -1.56
CA TYR A 122 -10.20 20.29 -1.57
C TYR A 122 -9.66 19.27 -2.57
N LEU A 123 -10.08 18.01 -2.48
CA LEU A 123 -9.67 16.95 -3.39
C LEU A 123 -10.03 17.29 -4.84
N ASP A 124 -11.21 17.82 -5.11
CA ASP A 124 -11.64 18.28 -6.45
C ASP A 124 -10.71 19.36 -6.99
N SER A 125 -10.30 20.31 -6.15
CA SER A 125 -9.39 21.39 -6.54
C SER A 125 -7.98 20.91 -6.86
N LYS A 126 -7.60 19.73 -6.35
CA LYS A 126 -6.27 19.12 -6.53
C LYS A 126 -6.26 18.03 -7.61
N THR A 127 -7.42 17.49 -7.95
CA THR A 127 -7.55 16.43 -8.94
C THR A 127 -7.49 17.02 -10.35
N PRO A 128 -6.59 16.54 -11.23
CA PRO A 128 -6.56 16.97 -12.62
C PRO A 128 -7.88 16.65 -13.33
N LYS A 129 -8.18 17.42 -14.37
CA LYS A 129 -9.25 17.05 -15.30
C LYS A 129 -8.74 15.95 -16.22
N PHE A 130 -9.50 14.87 -16.34
CA PHE A 130 -9.19 13.77 -17.24
C PHE A 130 -10.14 13.79 -18.43
N GLU A 131 -9.57 13.78 -19.63
CA GLU A 131 -10.27 13.48 -20.87
C GLU A 131 -10.00 12.02 -21.25
N VAL A 132 -10.96 11.38 -21.89
CA VAL A 132 -10.86 9.99 -22.36
C VAL A 132 -11.19 9.99 -23.83
N SER A 133 -10.25 9.54 -24.65
CA SER A 133 -10.44 9.38 -26.10
C SER A 133 -11.30 8.15 -26.42
N ASP A 134 -11.92 8.14 -27.60
CA ASP A 134 -12.72 6.99 -28.06
C ASP A 134 -11.89 5.70 -28.08
N LYS A 135 -10.63 5.80 -28.52
CA LYS A 135 -9.70 4.67 -28.54
C LYS A 135 -9.43 4.09 -27.14
N GLU A 136 -9.14 4.94 -26.17
CA GLU A 136 -8.89 4.49 -24.79
C GLU A 136 -10.14 3.85 -24.16
N ALA A 137 -11.32 4.41 -24.44
CA ALA A 137 -12.58 3.84 -23.98
C ALA A 137 -12.86 2.47 -24.64
N GLU A 138 -12.59 2.33 -25.93
CA GLU A 138 -12.73 1.06 -26.65
C GLU A 138 -11.77 -0.01 -26.12
N GLU A 139 -10.50 0.34 -25.89
CA GLU A 139 -9.50 -0.55 -25.28
C GLU A 139 -9.96 -1.01 -23.89
N PHE A 140 -10.42 -0.09 -23.05
CA PHE A 140 -10.98 -0.44 -21.73
C PHE A 140 -12.20 -1.36 -21.84
N TYR A 141 -13.14 -1.08 -22.74
CA TYR A 141 -14.30 -1.96 -22.95
C TYR A 141 -13.87 -3.37 -23.34
N ASN A 142 -12.91 -3.51 -24.26
CA ASN A 142 -12.44 -4.82 -24.73
C ASN A 142 -11.74 -5.63 -23.64
N GLU A 143 -11.06 -4.97 -22.70
CA GLU A 143 -10.45 -5.62 -21.53
C GLU A 143 -11.50 -6.00 -20.45
N HIS A 144 -12.69 -5.38 -20.49
CA HIS A 144 -13.72 -5.48 -19.45
C HIS A 144 -15.11 -5.85 -20.01
N VAL A 145 -15.20 -6.55 -21.14
CA VAL A 145 -16.48 -6.89 -21.82
C VAL A 145 -17.46 -7.62 -20.88
N GLY A 146 -16.94 -8.37 -19.91
CA GLY A 146 -17.73 -9.09 -18.89
C GLY A 146 -18.18 -8.24 -17.70
N MET A 147 -17.88 -6.95 -17.65
CA MET A 147 -18.25 -6.09 -16.53
C MET A 147 -19.76 -5.87 -16.51
N SER A 148 -20.39 -6.17 -15.37
CA SER A 148 -21.85 -6.08 -15.19
C SER A 148 -22.41 -4.69 -15.50
N ALA A 149 -21.64 -3.63 -15.22
CA ALA A 149 -21.99 -2.24 -15.51
C ALA A 149 -22.18 -1.94 -17.02
N PHE A 150 -21.65 -2.78 -17.91
CA PHE A 150 -21.82 -2.64 -19.37
C PHE A 150 -23.02 -3.40 -19.92
N GLY A 151 -23.62 -4.31 -19.15
CA GLY A 151 -24.84 -5.03 -19.52
C GLY A 151 -24.74 -5.88 -20.80
N GLY A 152 -23.53 -6.20 -21.27
CA GLY A 152 -23.30 -6.95 -22.51
C GLY A 152 -23.63 -6.20 -23.80
N LEU A 153 -23.84 -4.89 -23.74
CA LEU A 153 -24.15 -4.07 -24.92
C LEU A 153 -22.89 -3.79 -25.76
N PRO A 154 -22.99 -3.76 -27.10
CA PRO A 154 -21.86 -3.42 -27.97
C PRO A 154 -21.30 -2.03 -27.63
N TYR A 155 -19.96 -1.89 -27.70
CA TYR A 155 -19.24 -0.64 -27.42
C TYR A 155 -19.89 0.59 -28.08
N GLU A 156 -20.23 0.49 -29.36
CA GLU A 156 -20.85 1.56 -30.14
C GLU A 156 -22.14 2.14 -29.52
N GLN A 157 -22.87 1.35 -28.72
CA GLN A 157 -24.08 1.80 -28.05
C GLN A 157 -23.81 2.48 -26.69
N ILE A 158 -22.63 2.24 -26.11
CA ILE A 158 -22.31 2.65 -24.73
C ILE A 158 -21.02 3.48 -24.60
N LYS A 159 -20.44 3.96 -25.71
CA LYS A 159 -19.19 4.75 -25.72
C LYS A 159 -19.10 5.81 -24.63
N GLY A 160 -20.16 6.62 -24.49
CA GLY A 160 -20.22 7.69 -23.48
C GLY A 160 -20.22 7.17 -22.04
N ALA A 161 -20.89 6.04 -21.78
CA ALA A 161 -20.89 5.41 -20.46
C ALA A 161 -19.52 4.79 -20.14
N VAL A 162 -18.87 4.16 -21.12
CA VAL A 162 -17.52 3.61 -20.96
C VAL A 162 -16.52 4.74 -20.68
N ALA A 163 -16.54 5.81 -21.48
CA ALA A 163 -15.68 6.97 -21.27
C ALA A 163 -15.91 7.64 -19.90
N TYR A 164 -17.17 7.67 -19.43
CA TYR A 164 -17.50 8.11 -18.07
C TYR A 164 -16.82 7.23 -17.02
N VAL A 165 -16.98 5.90 -17.09
CA VAL A 165 -16.38 4.96 -16.13
C VAL A 165 -14.86 5.10 -16.09
N VAL A 166 -14.20 5.12 -17.26
CA VAL A 166 -12.74 5.30 -17.34
C VAL A 166 -12.30 6.61 -16.69
N ARG A 167 -13.05 7.70 -16.92
CA ARG A 167 -12.74 9.01 -16.33
C ARG A 167 -12.92 8.99 -14.82
N GLU A 168 -14.02 8.44 -14.31
CA GLU A 168 -14.24 8.36 -12.86
C GLU A 168 -13.19 7.49 -12.17
N GLN A 169 -12.74 6.41 -12.80
CA GLN A 169 -11.63 5.61 -12.29
C GLN A 169 -10.34 6.44 -12.17
N ARG A 170 -9.97 7.20 -13.22
CA ARG A 170 -8.79 8.09 -13.18
C ARG A 170 -8.89 9.16 -12.09
N ILE A 171 -10.08 9.73 -11.90
CA ILE A 171 -10.36 10.69 -10.84
C ILE A 171 -10.16 10.03 -9.47
N SER A 172 -10.70 8.82 -9.27
CA SER A 172 -10.54 8.06 -8.04
C SER A 172 -9.06 7.77 -7.76
N ASP A 173 -8.33 7.21 -8.73
CA ASP A 173 -6.92 6.86 -8.59
C ASP A 173 -6.05 8.08 -8.24
N ALA A 174 -6.33 9.23 -8.87
CA ALA A 174 -5.62 10.48 -8.58
C ALA A 174 -5.91 10.99 -7.15
N ARG A 175 -7.14 10.83 -6.67
CA ARG A 175 -7.50 11.16 -5.28
C ARG A 175 -6.84 10.19 -4.30
N ASP A 176 -6.87 8.89 -4.57
CA ASP A 176 -6.21 7.87 -3.75
C ASP A 176 -4.70 8.11 -3.65
N GLN A 177 -4.07 8.49 -4.76
CA GLN A 177 -2.66 8.86 -4.77
C GLN A 177 -2.40 10.13 -3.94
N LEU A 178 -3.27 11.12 -4.04
CA LEU A 178 -3.16 12.36 -3.27
C LEU A 178 -3.32 12.12 -1.76
N THR A 179 -4.30 11.32 -1.36
CA THR A 179 -4.57 10.98 0.05
C THR A 179 -3.51 10.04 0.61
N GLY A 180 -3.16 8.98 -0.12
CA GLY A 180 -2.14 8.01 0.27
C GLY A 180 -0.74 8.62 0.41
N SER A 181 -0.46 9.73 -0.29
CA SER A 181 0.80 10.47 -0.15
C SER A 181 0.79 11.56 0.93
N ALA A 182 -0.25 11.66 1.76
CA ALA A 182 -0.31 12.64 2.86
C ALA A 182 0.87 12.50 3.83
N GLY A 183 1.35 11.27 4.07
CA GLY A 183 2.53 11.03 4.90
C GLY A 183 3.82 11.70 4.42
N LYS A 184 3.92 12.05 3.13
CA LYS A 184 5.07 12.80 2.59
C LYS A 184 5.02 14.29 2.91
N ARG A 185 3.82 14.80 3.19
CA ARG A 185 3.55 16.22 3.43
C ARG A 185 3.42 16.53 4.93
N HIS A 186 3.16 15.50 5.74
CA HIS A 186 2.97 15.61 7.18
C HIS A 186 4.00 14.80 7.95
N LYS A 187 4.43 15.31 9.10
CA LYS A 187 5.42 14.62 9.96
C LYS A 187 4.72 13.64 10.89
N ILE A 188 4.44 12.45 10.38
CA ILE A 188 3.89 11.35 11.17
C ILE A 188 5.03 10.60 11.87
N VAL A 189 4.89 10.40 13.18
CA VAL A 189 5.76 9.54 13.99
C VAL A 189 4.93 8.39 14.53
N VAL A 190 5.41 7.16 14.36
CA VAL A 190 4.78 5.93 14.86
C VAL A 190 5.70 5.27 15.88
N SER A 191 5.10 4.74 16.95
CA SER A 191 5.83 3.98 17.97
C SER A 191 6.50 2.76 17.34
N ALA A 192 7.83 2.68 17.48
CA ALA A 192 8.63 1.57 16.95
C ALA A 192 8.27 0.23 17.61
N SER A 193 7.96 0.23 18.91
CA SER A 193 7.54 -0.98 19.63
C SER A 193 6.17 -1.47 19.17
N TRP A 194 5.22 -0.55 18.98
CA TRP A 194 3.89 -0.87 18.49
C TRP A 194 3.93 -1.40 17.05
N MET A 195 4.67 -0.73 16.15
CA MET A 195 4.80 -1.16 14.76
C MET A 195 5.46 -2.53 14.63
N ARG A 196 6.43 -2.86 15.49
CA ARG A 196 7.02 -4.21 15.53
C ARG A 196 5.97 -5.28 15.87
N ALA A 197 5.16 -5.05 16.89
CA ALA A 197 4.09 -5.97 17.28
C ALA A 197 3.03 -6.11 16.18
N GLU A 198 2.76 -5.01 15.47
CA GLU A 198 1.84 -5.02 14.33
C GLU A 198 2.41 -5.78 13.13
N HIS A 199 3.71 -5.64 12.84
CA HIS A 199 4.40 -6.44 11.85
C HIS A 199 4.34 -7.95 12.17
N GLU A 200 4.48 -8.34 13.43
CA GLU A 200 4.33 -9.75 13.85
C GLU A 200 2.91 -10.29 13.60
N ARG A 201 1.88 -9.44 13.67
CA ARG A 201 0.50 -9.80 13.30
C ARG A 201 0.36 -9.89 11.80
N TRP A 202 0.85 -8.87 11.09
CA TRP A 202 0.86 -8.79 9.63
C TRP A 202 1.50 -10.02 9.00
N ALA A 203 2.68 -10.44 9.48
CA ALA A 203 3.44 -11.56 8.94
C ALA A 203 2.69 -12.90 8.95
N LYS A 204 1.60 -13.03 9.72
CA LYS A 204 0.77 -14.25 9.78
C LYS A 204 -0.27 -14.32 8.66
N ASN A 205 -0.42 -13.28 7.85
CA ASN A 205 -1.36 -13.30 6.74
C ASN A 205 -0.89 -14.27 5.62
N PRO A 206 -1.81 -14.83 4.80
CA PRO A 206 -1.47 -15.89 3.85
C PRO A 206 -0.47 -15.45 2.77
N VAL A 207 -0.47 -14.17 2.41
CA VAL A 207 0.47 -13.62 1.42
C VAL A 207 1.87 -13.55 2.01
N GLU A 208 2.03 -13.02 3.22
CA GLU A 208 3.35 -12.93 3.86
C GLU A 208 3.94 -14.29 4.20
N GLN A 209 3.11 -15.23 4.66
CA GLN A 209 3.54 -16.62 4.92
C GLN A 209 4.10 -17.27 3.66
N ALA A 210 3.44 -17.10 2.51
CA ALA A 210 3.94 -17.60 1.23
C ALA A 210 5.20 -16.84 0.78
N ARG A 211 5.15 -15.50 0.81
CA ARG A 211 6.23 -14.61 0.35
C ARG A 211 7.55 -14.85 1.11
N LEU A 212 7.48 -15.19 2.38
CA LEU A 212 8.64 -15.41 3.26
C LEU A 212 9.06 -16.88 3.40
N SER A 213 8.45 -17.80 2.64
CA SER A 213 8.73 -19.24 2.72
C SER A 213 10.03 -19.69 2.04
N GLY A 214 10.72 -18.81 1.31
CA GLY A 214 11.90 -19.16 0.51
C GLY A 214 11.59 -19.67 -0.90
N LYS A 215 10.33 -19.69 -1.32
CA LYS A 215 9.91 -19.99 -2.71
C LYS A 215 9.39 -18.74 -3.41
N PRO A 216 9.57 -18.63 -4.74
CA PRO A 216 8.81 -17.66 -5.54
C PRO A 216 7.32 -17.76 -5.23
N THR A 217 6.62 -16.62 -5.26
CA THR A 217 5.21 -16.56 -4.87
C THR A 217 4.42 -15.76 -5.90
N TYR A 218 3.36 -16.37 -6.42
CA TYR A 218 2.32 -15.73 -7.21
C TYR A 218 1.11 -15.50 -6.31
N VAL A 219 0.62 -14.26 -6.26
CA VAL A 219 -0.59 -13.88 -5.51
C VAL A 219 -1.60 -13.29 -6.48
N ASN A 220 -2.84 -13.72 -6.39
CA ASN A 220 -3.96 -13.14 -7.13
C ASN A 220 -5.00 -12.61 -6.14
N PHE A 221 -5.20 -11.30 -6.11
CA PHE A 221 -6.30 -10.65 -5.41
C PHE A 221 -7.49 -10.51 -6.35
N GLY A 222 -8.62 -11.10 -6.00
CA GLY A 222 -9.83 -11.06 -6.83
C GLY A 222 -11.07 -11.50 -6.05
N VAL A 223 -12.15 -11.81 -6.77
CA VAL A 223 -13.38 -12.35 -6.19
C VAL A 223 -13.74 -13.69 -6.85
N ASN A 224 -14.41 -14.57 -6.11
CA ASN A 224 -14.97 -15.80 -6.64
C ASN A 224 -16.23 -15.44 -7.43
N GLY A 225 -16.32 -15.88 -8.69
CA GLY A 225 -17.59 -15.89 -9.42
C GLY A 225 -18.02 -14.57 -10.07
N CYS A 226 -17.18 -14.00 -10.95
CA CYS A 226 -17.75 -13.37 -12.16
C CYS A 226 -17.70 -14.28 -13.40
N CYS A 227 -17.31 -15.56 -13.24
CA CYS A 227 -17.50 -16.71 -14.16
C CYS A 227 -16.83 -17.99 -13.56
N ASP A 228 -17.50 -18.70 -12.65
CA ASP A 228 -17.43 -20.14 -12.22
C ASP A 228 -16.14 -21.00 -12.28
N HIS A 229 -14.97 -20.45 -12.58
CA HIS A 229 -13.70 -21.14 -12.52
C HIS A 229 -12.83 -20.30 -11.59
N MET A 230 -12.21 -20.91 -10.57
CA MET A 230 -10.99 -20.29 -10.02
C MET A 230 -10.14 -19.89 -11.23
N ASN A 231 -9.57 -18.68 -11.25
CA ASN A 231 -8.83 -18.17 -12.41
C ASN A 231 -8.01 -19.34 -13.02
N PRO A 232 -8.32 -19.81 -14.24
CA PRO A 232 -7.71 -21.02 -14.81
C PRO A 232 -6.19 -21.01 -14.73
N VAL A 233 -5.60 -19.80 -14.73
CA VAL A 233 -4.18 -19.57 -14.52
C VAL A 233 -3.75 -19.94 -13.11
N THR A 234 -4.44 -19.49 -12.05
CA THR A 234 -4.17 -19.90 -10.66
C THR A 234 -4.22 -21.42 -10.51
N GLN A 235 -5.23 -22.09 -11.10
CA GLN A 235 -5.33 -23.55 -11.01
C GLN A 235 -4.18 -24.25 -11.72
N ALA A 236 -3.89 -23.83 -12.95
CA ALA A 236 -2.81 -24.41 -13.74
C ALA A 236 -1.45 -24.20 -13.08
N LEU A 237 -1.20 -23.02 -12.51
CA LEU A 237 0.02 -22.73 -11.75
C LEU A 237 0.14 -23.61 -10.51
N GLN A 238 -0.94 -23.78 -9.75
CA GLN A 238 -0.94 -24.63 -8.56
C GLN A 238 -0.70 -26.11 -8.91
N LEU A 239 -1.30 -26.60 -9.99
CA LEU A 239 -1.18 -27.99 -10.45
C LEU A 239 0.20 -28.29 -11.05
N GLU A 240 0.71 -27.41 -11.92
CA GLU A 240 1.95 -27.65 -12.68
C GLU A 240 3.21 -27.19 -11.93
N TYR A 241 3.10 -26.21 -11.02
CA TYR A 241 4.26 -25.57 -10.39
C TYR A 241 4.21 -25.52 -8.86
N GLY A 242 3.21 -26.10 -8.19
CA GLY A 242 3.04 -26.00 -6.72
C GLY A 242 4.25 -26.44 -5.88
N ASP A 243 5.09 -27.34 -6.40
CA ASP A 243 6.33 -27.74 -5.73
C ASP A 243 7.39 -26.63 -5.74
N LYS A 244 7.37 -25.76 -6.76
CA LYS A 244 8.38 -24.72 -7.03
C LYS A 244 7.89 -23.30 -6.75
N LEU A 245 6.58 -23.09 -6.76
CA LEU A 245 5.92 -21.78 -6.72
C LEU A 245 4.80 -21.84 -5.67
N ASN A 246 4.76 -20.89 -4.74
CA ASN A 246 3.56 -20.67 -3.96
C ASN A 246 2.53 -19.96 -4.83
N VAL A 247 1.30 -20.45 -4.80
CA VAL A 247 0.18 -19.84 -5.53
C VAL A 247 -0.88 -19.49 -4.48
N VAL A 248 -1.06 -18.20 -4.25
CA VAL A 248 -1.98 -17.66 -3.24
C VAL A 248 -3.13 -16.95 -3.94
N PHE A 249 -4.36 -17.28 -3.59
CA PHE A 249 -5.53 -16.52 -3.97
C PHE A 249 -6.09 -15.80 -2.75
N VAL A 250 -6.35 -14.51 -2.87
CA VAL A 250 -6.97 -13.68 -1.83
C VAL A 250 -8.31 -13.19 -2.35
N HIS A 251 -9.39 -13.62 -1.70
CA HIS A 251 -10.73 -13.16 -2.01
C HIS A 251 -10.96 -11.79 -1.36
N VAL A 252 -10.94 -10.70 -2.13
CA VAL A 252 -11.03 -9.34 -1.57
C VAL A 252 -12.40 -9.01 -0.97
N GLY A 253 -13.46 -9.75 -1.33
CA GLY A 253 -14.76 -9.61 -0.67
C GLY A 253 -14.85 -10.30 0.70
N GLU A 254 -13.91 -11.20 1.02
CA GLU A 254 -13.81 -11.91 2.31
C GLU A 254 -12.65 -11.41 3.16
N GLN A 255 -11.63 -10.84 2.51
CA GLN A 255 -10.42 -10.28 3.12
C GLN A 255 -10.24 -8.84 2.64
N ALA A 256 -11.25 -8.01 2.89
CA ALA A 256 -11.32 -6.65 2.37
C ALA A 256 -10.19 -5.79 2.96
N ILE A 257 -9.95 -5.88 4.26
CA ILE A 257 -8.92 -5.10 4.94
C ILE A 257 -7.53 -5.54 4.50
N LEU A 258 -7.32 -6.84 4.29
CA LEU A 258 -6.05 -7.32 3.74
C LEU A 258 -5.80 -6.76 2.33
N GLY A 259 -6.82 -6.74 1.47
CA GLY A 259 -6.75 -6.12 0.15
C GLY A 259 -6.37 -4.64 0.23
N GLU A 260 -7.04 -3.87 1.08
CA GLU A 260 -6.76 -2.45 1.31
C GLU A 260 -5.31 -2.20 1.75
N LEU A 261 -4.78 -3.01 2.68
CA LEU A 261 -3.40 -2.86 3.16
C LEU A 261 -2.33 -3.17 2.09
N TYR A 262 -2.66 -4.03 1.12
CA TYR A 262 -1.84 -4.23 -0.09
C TYR A 262 -2.12 -3.18 -1.19
N GLY A 263 -2.99 -2.19 -0.93
CA GLY A 263 -3.39 -1.14 -1.87
C GLY A 263 -4.23 -1.63 -3.03
N ILE A 264 -5.06 -2.66 -2.83
CA ILE A 264 -5.88 -3.28 -3.88
C ILE A 264 -7.19 -2.49 -4.01
N ASN A 265 -7.21 -1.50 -4.90
CA ASN A 265 -8.41 -0.70 -5.22
C ASN A 265 -9.08 -1.07 -6.55
N THR A 266 -8.40 -1.87 -7.37
CA THR A 266 -8.89 -2.45 -8.63
C THR A 266 -8.62 -3.94 -8.58
N ILE A 267 -9.51 -4.75 -9.17
CA ILE A 267 -9.32 -6.20 -9.29
C ILE A 267 -9.51 -6.66 -10.74
N PRO A 268 -8.87 -7.77 -11.14
CA PRO A 268 -7.89 -8.53 -10.38
C PRO A 268 -6.51 -7.86 -10.33
N ILE A 269 -5.75 -8.13 -9.25
CA ILE A 269 -4.35 -7.72 -9.11
C ILE A 269 -3.49 -8.95 -8.90
N GLN A 270 -2.40 -9.02 -9.65
CA GLN A 270 -1.46 -10.12 -9.61
C GLN A 270 -0.10 -9.62 -9.11
N LEU A 271 0.36 -10.18 -8.00
CA LEU A 271 1.68 -9.88 -7.43
C LEU A 271 2.60 -11.08 -7.62
N LEU A 272 3.80 -10.84 -8.14
CA LEU A 272 4.84 -11.85 -8.28
C LEU A 272 6.02 -11.47 -7.39
N PHE A 273 6.43 -12.39 -6.53
CA PHE A 273 7.56 -12.23 -5.61
C PHE A 273 8.65 -13.25 -5.92
N ASP A 274 9.91 -12.85 -5.78
CA ASP A 274 11.05 -13.77 -5.84
C ASP A 274 11.13 -14.65 -4.58
N LYS A 275 12.12 -15.56 -4.55
CA LYS A 275 12.36 -16.46 -3.42
C LYS A 275 12.74 -15.77 -2.11
N ASN A 276 13.18 -14.50 -2.17
CA ASN A 276 13.52 -13.68 -1.00
C ASN A 276 12.34 -12.82 -0.56
N GLY A 277 11.18 -12.93 -1.23
CA GLY A 277 10.00 -12.15 -0.96
C GLY A 277 10.06 -10.71 -1.52
N LYS A 278 10.95 -10.41 -2.47
CA LYS A 278 11.00 -9.12 -3.17
C LYS A 278 9.94 -9.10 -4.26
N LEU A 279 9.13 -8.05 -4.29
CA LEU A 279 8.15 -7.83 -5.36
C LEU A 279 8.86 -7.62 -6.70
N LEU A 280 8.56 -8.47 -7.67
CA LEU A 280 9.03 -8.40 -9.05
C LEU A 280 8.03 -7.64 -9.92
N VAL A 281 6.74 -7.99 -9.79
CA VAL A 281 5.67 -7.42 -10.60
C VAL A 281 4.43 -7.18 -9.75
N ARG A 282 3.81 -6.00 -9.93
CA ARG A 282 2.42 -5.72 -9.61
C ARG A 282 1.68 -5.46 -10.92
N HIS A 283 0.70 -6.29 -11.25
CA HIS A 283 -0.06 -6.18 -12.50
C HIS A 283 -1.56 -6.03 -12.21
N VAL A 284 -2.19 -5.05 -12.84
CA VAL A 284 -3.64 -4.87 -12.88
C VAL A 284 -4.19 -5.61 -14.08
N GLY A 285 -5.21 -6.44 -13.90
CA GLY A 285 -5.83 -7.24 -14.96
C GLY A 285 -5.40 -8.70 -14.94
N ASN A 286 -5.65 -9.38 -16.06
CA ASN A 286 -5.49 -10.83 -16.18
C ASN A 286 -4.27 -11.19 -17.03
N LEU A 287 -3.23 -11.76 -16.39
CA LEU A 287 -2.17 -12.46 -17.12
C LEU A 287 -2.58 -13.90 -17.45
N THR A 288 -2.15 -14.38 -18.61
CA THR A 288 -2.11 -15.81 -18.94
C THR A 288 -1.00 -16.51 -18.15
N LYS A 289 -1.02 -17.85 -18.10
CA LYS A 289 0.05 -18.65 -17.49
C LYS A 289 1.41 -18.33 -18.10
N GLU A 290 1.49 -18.25 -19.42
CA GLU A 290 2.72 -17.98 -20.17
C GLU A 290 3.27 -16.60 -19.82
N GLN A 291 2.40 -15.59 -19.67
CA GLN A 291 2.79 -14.26 -19.25
C GLN A 291 3.28 -14.24 -17.79
N VAL A 292 2.67 -15.01 -16.89
CA VAL A 292 3.17 -15.16 -15.50
C VAL A 292 4.58 -15.77 -15.49
N LEU A 293 4.80 -16.85 -16.25
CA LEU A 293 6.11 -17.50 -16.34
C LEU A 293 7.17 -16.56 -16.95
N ALA A 294 6.82 -15.82 -18.00
CA ALA A 294 7.69 -14.84 -18.62
C ALA A 294 8.11 -13.74 -17.62
N LYS A 295 7.16 -13.22 -16.83
CA LYS A 295 7.44 -12.20 -15.81
C LYS A 295 8.35 -12.70 -14.68
N PHE A 296 8.19 -13.96 -14.26
CA PHE A 296 9.16 -14.56 -13.34
C PHE A 296 10.55 -14.64 -13.97
N ALA A 297 10.66 -15.08 -15.23
CA ALA A 297 11.93 -15.16 -15.94
C ALA A 297 12.59 -13.78 -16.13
N GLU A 298 11.83 -12.75 -16.48
CA GLU A 298 12.28 -11.34 -16.54
C GLU A 298 12.84 -10.87 -15.19
N GLY A 299 12.21 -11.31 -14.09
CA GLY A 299 12.67 -11.06 -12.72
C GLY A 299 13.81 -11.97 -12.24
N GLY A 300 14.40 -12.79 -13.12
CA GLY A 300 15.51 -13.69 -12.79
C GLY A 300 15.10 -14.98 -12.07
N VAL A 301 13.80 -15.30 -12.04
CA VAL A 301 13.26 -16.53 -11.45
C VAL A 301 12.95 -17.53 -12.57
N ASP A 302 13.81 -18.54 -12.71
CA ASP A 302 13.61 -19.61 -13.69
C ASP A 302 12.79 -20.76 -13.07
N LEU A 303 11.50 -20.81 -13.38
CA LEU A 303 10.62 -21.90 -12.94
C LEU A 303 10.81 -23.21 -13.75
N SER A 304 11.56 -23.16 -14.85
CA SER A 304 11.84 -24.33 -15.70
C SER A 304 12.97 -25.20 -15.15
N LYS A 305 13.95 -24.62 -14.44
CA LYS A 305 15.10 -25.35 -13.87
C LYS A 305 14.85 -25.72 -12.41
N GLY A 306 14.78 -27.02 -12.12
CA GLY A 306 14.73 -27.52 -10.75
C GLY A 306 16.08 -27.39 -10.04
N ASN A 307 16.05 -27.27 -8.70
CA ASN A 307 17.23 -27.38 -7.85
C ASN A 307 18.04 -28.63 -8.22
N LYS A 308 19.20 -28.44 -8.85
CA LYS A 308 20.38 -29.20 -8.44
C LYS A 308 20.92 -28.42 -7.25
N ASN A 309 20.84 -29.03 -6.07
CA ASN A 309 21.40 -28.60 -4.79
C ASN A 309 22.42 -27.45 -4.89
N ASP A 310 22.16 -26.34 -4.20
CA ASP A 310 23.17 -25.45 -3.59
C ASP A 310 22.49 -24.57 -2.52
#